data_AF-A0AAX2M3B1-F1
#
_entry.id   AF-A0AAX2M3B1-F1
#
_cell.length_a   1.000
_cell.length_b   1.000
_cell.length_c   1.000
_cell.angle_alpha   90.00
_cell.angle_beta   90.00
_cell.angle_gamma   90.00
#
_symmetry.space_group_name_H-M   'P 1'
#
loop_
_entity.id
_entity.type
_entity.pdbx_description
1 polymer ?
#
loop_
_entity_poly.entity_id
_entity_poly.type
_entity_poly.pdbx_seq_one_letter_code
_entity_poly.pdbx_strand_id
1 'polypeptide(L)'
;MSHYYERFHEDILGLNKKLAENFKNSIVSYGNDPLDALQGIEQFVYNLPQMITHPSYKELLSKRKGISDTAIIVSTGPSLTKQLPLLKKYASKATIFCADSSYPILAKHGIKPDYVCMLERDEIVAECFNNDFGEFDKDIVFIVKSVTHPHTIKYLQKNNRAFILVSTYASFIQYLKLDYFGYFNMGFSVAHMNFLLTIHLKYKNIILIGQDLAYAKDGQTHSQGFIHANLHNGDYERDLDKFSTTAYGGNGKVQSSEIWTLFRHNFEKDIVNIKMNYHITTYNCTEGGARIEGTIEKPFLWACENLLDKDLNKPFEKLEPLSLNKQNEFYLRLIIKFIKVLNIVEILTIILLKFMIK
;
A
#
# COMPACT_ATOMS: atom_id res chain seq x y z
N MET A 1 -25.04 -42.69 -6.46
CA MET A 1 -25.23 -41.26 -6.15
C MET A 1 -26.35 -40.75 -7.07
N SER A 2 -26.92 -39.55 -6.89
CA SER A 2 -27.86 -39.06 -7.92
C SER A 2 -27.09 -38.77 -9.21
N HIS A 3 -27.68 -39.06 -10.37
CA HIS A 3 -27.07 -38.88 -11.69
C HIS A 3 -26.59 -37.43 -11.95
N TYR A 4 -27.18 -36.47 -11.23
CA TYR A 4 -26.78 -35.07 -11.22
C TYR A 4 -25.41 -34.86 -10.52
N TYR A 5 -25.23 -35.43 -9.34
CA TYR A 5 -23.98 -35.25 -8.57
C TYR A 5 -22.78 -35.93 -9.22
N GLU A 6 -22.99 -37.05 -9.92
CA GLU A 6 -21.93 -37.69 -10.72
C GLU A 6 -21.60 -36.85 -11.96
N ARG A 7 -22.60 -36.30 -12.66
CA ARG A 7 -22.41 -35.47 -13.85
C ARG A 7 -21.68 -34.16 -13.56
N PHE A 8 -21.98 -33.53 -12.43
CA PHE A 8 -21.43 -32.22 -12.05
C PHE A 8 -20.38 -32.31 -10.93
N HIS A 9 -19.81 -33.50 -10.70
CA HIS A 9 -18.90 -33.74 -9.58
C HIS A 9 -17.73 -32.74 -9.53
N GLU A 10 -17.03 -32.59 -10.66
CA GLU A 10 -15.89 -31.69 -10.80
C GLU A 10 -16.28 -30.21 -10.64
N ASP A 11 -17.42 -29.82 -11.21
CA ASP A 11 -17.94 -28.45 -11.08
C ASP A 11 -18.29 -28.12 -9.63
N ILE A 12 -18.91 -29.06 -8.92
CA ILE A 12 -19.26 -28.93 -7.51
C ILE A 12 -18.00 -28.85 -6.65
N LEU A 13 -17.00 -29.70 -6.89
CA LEU A 13 -15.71 -29.63 -6.19
C LEU A 13 -15.00 -28.30 -6.44
N GLY A 14 -14.96 -27.86 -7.70
CA GLY A 14 -14.37 -26.58 -8.09
C GLY A 14 -15.08 -25.38 -7.44
N LEU A 15 -16.41 -25.40 -7.41
CA LEU A 15 -17.22 -24.37 -6.75
C LEU A 15 -16.99 -24.37 -5.23
N ASN A 16 -17.02 -25.54 -4.59
CA ASN A 16 -16.80 -25.67 -3.15
C ASN A 16 -15.41 -25.15 -2.74
N LYS A 17 -14.38 -25.45 -3.53
CA LYS A 17 -13.02 -24.94 -3.29
C LYS A 17 -12.98 -23.41 -3.37
N LYS A 18 -13.56 -22.82 -4.42
CA LYS A 18 -13.64 -21.35 -4.57
C LYS A 18 -14.42 -20.70 -3.43
N LEU A 19 -15.53 -21.29 -2.99
CA LEU A 19 -16.33 -20.79 -1.87
C LEU A 19 -15.53 -20.84 -0.56
N ALA A 20 -14.88 -21.97 -0.26
CA ALA A 20 -14.06 -22.11 0.94
C ALA A 20 -12.89 -21.11 0.97
N GLU A 21 -12.20 -20.93 -0.15
CA GLU A 21 -11.14 -19.93 -0.30
C GLU A 21 -11.69 -18.51 -0.08
N ASN A 22 -12.85 -18.18 -0.66
CA ASN A 22 -13.48 -16.87 -0.47
C ASN A 22 -13.91 -16.63 0.98
N PHE A 23 -14.48 -17.63 1.67
CA PHE A 23 -14.84 -17.50 3.08
C PHE A 23 -13.61 -17.30 3.96
N LYS A 24 -12.55 -18.09 3.76
CA LYS A 24 -11.28 -17.94 4.47
C LYS A 24 -10.72 -16.53 4.27
N ASN A 25 -10.64 -16.06 3.03
CA ASN A 25 -10.13 -14.73 2.69
C ASN A 25 -10.99 -13.63 3.33
N SER A 26 -12.32 -13.80 3.34
CA SER A 26 -13.23 -12.85 3.98
C SER A 26 -13.06 -12.79 5.49
N ILE A 27 -12.83 -13.91 6.18
CA ILE A 27 -12.63 -13.92 7.64
C ILE A 27 -11.31 -13.25 8.00
N VAL A 28 -10.21 -13.64 7.33
CA VAL A 28 -8.87 -13.09 7.58
C VAL A 28 -8.84 -11.58 7.29
N SER A 29 -9.66 -11.09 6.36
CA SER A 29 -9.69 -9.67 5.99
C SER A 29 -10.11 -8.70 7.10
N TYR A 30 -10.80 -9.18 8.15
CA TYR A 30 -11.25 -8.31 9.26
C TYR A 30 -10.20 -8.08 10.34
N GLY A 31 -9.10 -8.83 10.32
CA GLY A 31 -8.11 -8.83 11.40
C GLY A 31 -8.64 -9.47 12.69
N ASN A 32 -7.75 -10.07 13.47
CA ASN A 32 -8.12 -10.80 14.68
C ASN A 32 -7.11 -10.66 15.82
N ASP A 33 -6.15 -9.72 15.71
CA ASP A 33 -5.09 -9.53 16.70
C ASP A 33 -5.33 -8.27 17.55
N PRO A 34 -5.69 -8.43 18.84
CA PRO A 34 -5.86 -7.28 19.74
C PRO A 34 -4.54 -6.56 20.05
N LEU A 35 -3.38 -7.23 19.99
CA LEU A 35 -2.08 -6.57 20.19
C LEU A 35 -1.76 -5.65 19.03
N ASP A 36 -1.98 -6.09 17.78
CA ASP A 36 -1.86 -5.22 16.61
C ASP A 36 -2.76 -3.98 16.75
N ALA A 37 -4.01 -4.17 17.18
CA ALA A 37 -4.94 -3.06 17.36
C ALA A 37 -4.44 -2.04 18.42
N LEU A 38 -3.93 -2.51 19.56
CA LEU A 38 -3.36 -1.65 20.60
C LEU A 38 -2.11 -0.91 20.11
N GLN A 39 -1.20 -1.62 19.41
CA GLN A 39 -0.02 -1.02 18.78
C GLN A 39 -0.44 0.08 17.79
N GLY A 40 -1.46 -0.18 16.96
CA GLY A 40 -1.98 0.81 16.02
C GLY A 40 -2.54 2.06 16.69
N ILE A 41 -3.23 1.91 17.83
CA ILE A 41 -3.74 3.03 18.63
C ILE A 41 -2.58 3.84 19.20
N GLU A 42 -1.59 3.18 19.81
CA GLU A 42 -0.43 3.83 20.40
C GLU A 42 0.35 4.63 19.34
N GLN A 43 0.74 3.97 18.25
CA GLN A 43 1.51 4.58 17.17
C GLN A 43 0.74 5.74 16.52
N PHE A 44 -0.58 5.61 16.37
CA PHE A 44 -1.42 6.71 15.91
C PHE A 44 -1.35 7.93 16.83
N VAL A 45 -1.41 7.74 18.16
CA VAL A 45 -1.34 8.84 19.13
C VAL A 45 0.00 9.56 19.04
N TYR A 46 1.12 8.84 18.89
CA TYR A 46 2.45 9.46 18.68
C TYR A 46 2.52 10.28 17.39
N ASN A 47 1.89 9.80 16.33
CA ASN A 47 1.95 10.44 15.01
C ASN A 47 0.92 11.56 14.83
N LEU A 48 -0.10 11.63 15.68
CA LEU A 48 -1.23 12.55 15.58
C LEU A 48 -0.81 14.03 15.52
N PRO A 49 0.19 14.53 16.29
CA PRO A 49 0.65 15.90 16.17
C PRO A 49 1.16 16.22 14.77
N GLN A 50 1.88 15.28 14.13
CA GLN A 50 2.40 15.47 12.78
C GLN A 50 1.29 15.43 11.73
N MET A 51 0.24 14.64 11.95
CA MET A 51 -0.92 14.66 11.06
C MET A 51 -1.58 16.05 11.00
N ILE A 52 -1.59 16.79 12.12
CA ILE A 52 -2.20 18.12 12.19
C ILE A 52 -1.33 19.20 11.53
N THR A 53 -0.02 19.11 11.68
CA THR A 53 0.93 20.12 11.18
C THR A 53 1.28 19.94 9.71
N HIS A 54 0.91 18.82 9.10
CA HIS A 54 1.24 18.48 7.71
C HIS A 54 0.01 18.58 6.78
N PRO A 55 0.22 18.63 5.46
CA PRO A 55 -0.89 18.62 4.51
C PRO A 55 -1.79 17.40 4.66
N SER A 56 -3.08 17.59 4.39
CA SER A 56 -4.08 16.54 4.55
C SER A 56 -4.26 15.69 3.29
N TYR A 57 -4.88 14.52 3.44
CA TYR A 57 -5.30 13.72 2.30
C TYR A 57 -6.28 14.48 1.39
N LYS A 58 -7.17 15.30 1.96
CA LYS A 58 -8.07 16.15 1.17
C LYS A 58 -7.32 17.20 0.35
N GLU A 59 -6.24 17.75 0.89
CA GLU A 59 -5.37 18.70 0.17
C GLU A 59 -4.65 18.01 -0.99
N LEU A 60 -4.15 16.79 -0.77
CA LEU A 60 -3.58 15.98 -1.86
C LEU A 60 -4.61 15.81 -2.99
N LEU A 61 -5.84 15.40 -2.67
CA LEU A 61 -6.88 15.20 -3.67
C LEU A 61 -7.33 16.50 -4.34
N SER A 62 -7.39 17.62 -3.62
CA SER A 62 -7.82 18.91 -4.21
C SER A 62 -6.81 19.42 -5.23
N LYS A 63 -5.52 19.26 -4.96
CA LYS A 63 -4.43 19.77 -5.80
C LYS A 63 -3.98 18.82 -6.91
N ARG A 64 -4.04 17.51 -6.67
CA ARG A 64 -3.36 16.52 -7.52
C ARG A 64 -4.29 15.56 -8.27
N LYS A 65 -5.61 15.75 -8.15
CA LYS A 65 -6.59 14.95 -8.90
C LYS A 65 -6.63 15.36 -10.37
N GLY A 66 -6.54 14.38 -11.27
CA GLY A 66 -6.66 14.59 -12.72
C GLY A 66 -5.48 15.30 -13.36
N ILE A 67 -4.31 15.34 -12.70
CA ILE A 67 -3.10 15.99 -13.21
C ILE A 67 -2.39 15.19 -14.32
N SER A 68 -2.72 13.90 -14.45
CA SER A 68 -2.19 13.00 -15.46
C SER A 68 -3.18 11.85 -15.67
N ASP A 69 -3.19 11.30 -16.89
CA ASP A 69 -4.00 10.14 -17.26
C ASP A 69 -3.32 8.82 -16.90
N THR A 70 -1.98 8.78 -16.78
CA THR A 70 -1.22 7.54 -16.59
C THR A 70 -0.39 7.56 -15.30
N ALA A 71 -0.52 6.50 -14.50
CA ALA A 71 0.30 6.23 -13.33
C ALA A 71 1.10 4.94 -13.51
N ILE A 72 2.34 4.94 -13.04
CA ILE A 72 3.17 3.73 -12.89
C ILE A 72 3.25 3.42 -11.39
N ILE A 73 2.85 2.21 -11.02
CA ILE A 73 3.03 1.67 -9.68
C ILE A 73 4.26 0.77 -9.68
N VAL A 74 5.20 1.12 -8.81
CA VAL A 74 6.49 0.46 -8.66
C VAL A 74 6.50 -0.30 -7.34
N SER A 75 6.46 -1.62 -7.46
CA SER A 75 6.56 -2.56 -6.35
C SER A 75 7.91 -3.28 -6.36
N THR A 76 8.22 -4.01 -5.29
CA THR A 76 9.58 -4.49 -4.99
C THR A 76 9.82 -5.94 -5.41
N GLY A 77 9.03 -6.49 -6.32
CA GLY A 77 9.19 -7.85 -6.83
C GLY A 77 10.45 -8.03 -7.68
N PRO A 78 10.96 -9.26 -7.83
CA PRO A 78 12.18 -9.57 -8.57
C PRO A 78 12.28 -8.99 -10.00
N SER A 79 11.15 -8.80 -10.69
CA SER A 79 11.13 -8.24 -12.06
C SER A 79 11.41 -6.75 -12.12
N LEU A 80 11.46 -6.03 -10.99
CA LEU A 80 11.71 -4.59 -10.96
C LEU A 80 13.06 -4.23 -11.60
N THR A 81 14.15 -4.92 -11.26
CA THR A 81 15.52 -4.58 -11.68
C THR A 81 15.62 -4.34 -13.19
N LYS A 82 15.01 -5.21 -14.01
CA LYS A 82 15.07 -5.09 -15.47
C LYS A 82 14.26 -3.92 -16.03
N GLN A 83 13.28 -3.41 -15.28
CA GLN A 83 12.46 -2.28 -15.70
C GLN A 83 13.09 -0.92 -15.35
N LEU A 84 14.09 -0.87 -14.46
CA LEU A 84 14.71 0.38 -13.99
C LEU A 84 15.30 1.25 -15.12
N PRO A 85 16.05 0.72 -16.12
CA PRO A 85 16.59 1.55 -17.19
C PRO A 85 15.49 2.25 -18.01
N LEU A 86 14.41 1.53 -18.28
CA LEU A 86 13.27 2.05 -19.03
C LEU A 86 12.45 3.04 -18.20
N LEU A 87 12.21 2.71 -16.92
CA LEU A 87 11.53 3.60 -15.98
C LEU A 87 12.26 4.94 -15.89
N LYS A 88 13.60 4.92 -15.80
CA LYS A 88 14.42 6.13 -15.78
C LYS A 88 14.23 7.00 -17.04
N LYS A 89 14.15 6.37 -18.21
CA LYS A 89 13.94 7.06 -19.50
C LYS A 89 12.57 7.74 -19.59
N TYR A 90 11.54 7.17 -18.98
CA TYR A 90 10.15 7.65 -19.08
C TYR A 90 9.63 8.35 -17.81
N ALA A 91 10.47 8.56 -16.79
CA ALA A 91 10.03 9.05 -15.49
C ALA A 91 9.39 10.45 -15.51
N SER A 92 9.76 11.31 -16.46
CA SER A 92 9.13 12.64 -16.64
C SER A 92 7.71 12.58 -17.20
N LYS A 93 7.32 11.46 -17.82
CA LYS A 93 6.07 11.32 -18.60
C LYS A 93 4.93 10.62 -17.87
N ALA A 94 5.19 10.05 -16.70
CA ALA A 94 4.18 9.34 -15.91
C ALA A 94 4.23 9.78 -14.45
N THR A 95 3.11 9.67 -13.75
CA THR A 95 3.16 9.78 -12.29
C THR A 95 3.63 8.47 -11.69
N ILE A 96 4.68 8.50 -10.89
CA ILE A 96 5.31 7.31 -10.28
C ILE A 96 4.88 7.20 -8.82
N PHE A 97 4.18 6.12 -8.51
CA PHE A 97 3.88 5.67 -7.15
C PHE A 97 4.86 4.55 -6.79
N CYS A 98 5.60 4.73 -5.70
CA CYS A 98 6.61 3.80 -5.24
C CYS A 98 6.19 3.17 -3.91
N ALA A 99 6.33 1.86 -3.79
CA ALA A 99 6.33 1.20 -2.48
C ALA A 99 7.54 1.65 -1.64
N ASP A 100 7.35 1.77 -0.33
CA ASP A 100 8.41 2.00 0.67
C ASP A 100 9.71 1.21 0.41
N SER A 101 9.61 -0.08 0.20
CA SER A 101 10.73 -1.00 -0.04
C SER A 101 11.40 -0.83 -1.41
N SER A 102 10.68 -0.26 -2.39
CA SER A 102 11.22 0.10 -3.71
C SER A 102 11.95 1.43 -3.69
N TYR A 103 11.68 2.29 -2.70
CA TYR A 103 12.21 3.65 -2.65
C TYR A 103 13.75 3.70 -2.61
N PRO A 104 14.44 2.96 -1.70
CA PRO A 104 15.91 2.92 -1.71
C PRO A 104 16.50 2.39 -3.02
N ILE A 105 15.80 1.48 -3.71
CA ILE A 105 16.24 0.94 -5.00
C ILE A 105 16.17 2.03 -6.07
N LEU A 106 15.05 2.75 -6.13
CA LEU A 106 14.83 3.84 -7.09
C LEU A 106 15.83 4.98 -6.87
N ALA A 107 16.08 5.37 -5.61
CA ALA A 107 17.07 6.38 -5.26
C ALA A 107 18.48 6.01 -5.74
N LYS A 108 18.93 4.77 -5.50
CA LYS A 108 20.24 4.26 -5.99
C LYS A 108 20.39 4.31 -7.51
N HIS A 109 19.27 4.21 -8.25
CA HIS A 109 19.28 4.27 -9.72
C HIS A 109 19.01 5.70 -10.26
N GLY A 110 18.81 6.68 -9.38
CA GLY A 110 18.51 8.06 -9.74
C GLY A 110 17.14 8.21 -10.42
N ILE A 111 16.14 7.45 -9.97
CA ILE A 111 14.77 7.49 -10.48
C ILE A 111 13.89 8.11 -9.39
N LYS A 112 13.51 9.38 -9.56
CA LYS A 112 12.71 10.11 -8.57
C LYS A 112 11.22 9.73 -8.70
N PRO A 113 10.60 9.08 -7.69
CA PRO A 113 9.15 8.89 -7.67
C PRO A 113 8.43 10.19 -7.30
N ASP A 114 7.15 10.31 -7.66
CA ASP A 114 6.33 11.46 -7.24
C ASP A 114 5.68 11.20 -5.86
N TYR A 115 5.34 9.94 -5.61
CA TYR A 115 4.79 9.47 -4.34
C TYR A 115 5.53 8.24 -3.84
N VAL A 116 5.81 8.21 -2.54
CA VAL A 116 6.31 7.02 -1.84
C VAL A 116 5.30 6.66 -0.76
N CYS A 117 4.75 5.46 -0.79
CA CYS A 117 3.71 5.03 0.15
C CYS A 117 4.25 4.03 1.17
N MET A 118 3.71 4.09 2.39
CA MET A 118 4.02 3.14 3.46
C MET A 118 2.77 2.89 4.31
N LEU A 119 2.54 1.63 4.69
CA LEU A 119 1.44 1.28 5.58
C LEU A 119 1.83 0.60 6.89
N GLU A 120 3.00 -0.04 6.92
CA GLU A 120 3.33 -1.03 7.94
C GLU A 120 3.62 -0.40 9.31
N ARG A 121 3.22 -1.11 10.37
CA ARG A 121 3.40 -0.70 11.77
C ARG A 121 4.71 -1.19 12.38
N ASP A 122 5.37 -2.10 11.69
CA ASP A 122 6.62 -2.71 12.12
C ASP A 122 7.80 -1.74 11.99
N GLU A 123 8.61 -1.69 13.04
CA GLU A 123 9.83 -0.88 13.06
C GLU A 123 10.76 -1.24 11.90
N ILE A 124 10.87 -2.53 11.57
CA ILE A 124 11.80 -2.99 10.54
C ILE A 124 11.48 -2.35 9.18
N VAL A 125 10.20 -2.19 8.84
CA VAL A 125 9.81 -1.59 7.56
C VAL A 125 10.14 -0.09 7.56
N ALA A 126 10.10 0.58 8.72
CA ALA A 126 10.47 2.00 8.85
C ALA A 126 11.93 2.25 8.44
N GLU A 127 12.80 1.25 8.54
CA GLU A 127 14.19 1.34 8.08
C GLU A 127 14.30 1.57 6.56
N CYS A 128 13.25 1.31 5.78
CA CYS A 128 13.18 1.73 4.37
C CYS A 128 13.37 3.24 4.19
N PHE A 129 13.10 4.04 5.23
CA PHE A 129 13.32 5.49 5.23
C PHE A 129 14.55 5.94 6.03
N ASN A 130 15.26 5.03 6.71
CA ASN A 130 16.50 5.31 7.43
C ASN A 130 17.71 5.40 6.47
N ASN A 131 17.66 6.38 5.59
CA ASN A 131 18.69 6.73 4.63
C ASN A 131 18.75 8.25 4.53
N ASP A 132 19.75 8.79 3.84
CA ASP A 132 19.83 10.21 3.52
C ASP A 132 20.21 10.33 2.04
N PHE A 133 19.27 10.81 1.23
CA PHE A 133 19.48 11.04 -0.20
C PHE A 133 19.51 12.54 -0.55
N GLY A 134 19.49 13.43 0.45
CA GLY A 134 19.58 14.88 0.27
C GLY A 134 18.58 15.45 -0.75
N GLU A 135 19.09 16.21 -1.72
CA GLU A 135 18.29 16.88 -2.77
C GLU A 135 17.48 15.93 -3.67
N PHE A 136 17.79 14.62 -3.65
CA PHE A 136 16.96 13.64 -4.34
C PHE A 136 15.52 13.65 -3.80
N ASP A 137 15.35 13.88 -2.49
CA ASP A 137 14.06 13.80 -1.79
C ASP A 137 13.15 15.00 -2.10
N LYS A 138 13.73 16.06 -2.68
CA LYS A 138 12.99 17.27 -3.05
C LYS A 138 11.85 16.93 -4.02
N ASP A 139 10.67 17.47 -3.71
CA ASP A 139 9.41 17.33 -4.45
C ASP A 139 8.73 15.95 -4.39
N ILE A 140 9.34 14.97 -3.70
CA ILE A 140 8.70 13.69 -3.40
C ILE A 140 7.70 13.88 -2.25
N VAL A 141 6.48 13.36 -2.40
CA VAL A 141 5.50 13.32 -1.29
C VAL A 141 5.40 11.91 -0.73
N PHE A 142 5.78 11.75 0.53
CA PHE A 142 5.62 10.49 1.26
C PHE A 142 4.20 10.40 1.82
N ILE A 143 3.46 9.36 1.45
CA ILE A 143 2.09 9.13 1.90
C ILE A 143 2.10 7.94 2.83
N VAL A 144 2.08 8.18 4.13
CA VAL A 144 2.21 7.12 5.14
C VAL A 144 0.92 6.94 5.93
N LYS A 145 0.63 5.72 6.36
CA LYS A 145 -0.53 5.51 7.25
C LYS A 145 -0.31 6.23 8.57
N SER A 146 -1.39 6.76 9.14
CA SER A 146 -1.33 7.44 10.45
C SER A 146 -0.90 6.52 11.60
N VAL A 147 -0.93 5.21 11.38
CA VAL A 147 -0.61 4.15 12.34
C VAL A 147 0.78 3.56 12.12
N THR A 148 1.62 4.08 11.23
CA THR A 148 2.97 3.52 11.01
C THR A 148 3.86 3.66 12.25
N HIS A 149 4.93 2.87 12.34
CA HIS A 149 5.90 3.00 13.41
C HIS A 149 6.41 4.46 13.57
N PRO A 150 6.60 4.99 14.80
CA PRO A 150 7.08 6.37 14.99
C PRO A 150 8.44 6.67 14.35
N HIS A 151 9.27 5.65 14.14
CA HIS A 151 10.53 5.78 13.40
C HIS A 151 10.32 6.25 11.96
N THR A 152 9.23 5.85 11.30
CA THR A 152 8.86 6.34 9.97
C THR A 152 8.83 7.86 9.97
N ILE A 153 8.08 8.46 10.90
CA ILE A 153 7.92 9.91 11.01
C ILE A 153 9.24 10.59 11.40
N LYS A 154 9.97 10.00 12.36
CA LYS A 154 11.30 10.48 12.77
C LYS A 154 12.27 10.57 11.60
N TYR A 155 12.34 9.54 10.76
CA TYR A 155 13.25 9.53 9.60
C TYR A 155 12.81 10.51 8.51
N LEU A 156 11.50 10.64 8.27
CA LEU A 156 10.98 11.64 7.32
C LEU A 156 11.33 13.07 7.75
N GLN A 157 11.14 13.40 9.04
CA GLN A 157 11.47 14.72 9.57
C GLN A 157 12.97 14.99 9.59
N LYS A 158 13.79 14.00 9.97
CA LYS A 158 15.25 14.13 9.99
C LYS A 158 15.81 14.63 8.66
N ASN A 159 15.22 14.23 7.55
CA ASN A 159 15.66 14.58 6.20
C ASN A 159 14.79 15.66 5.53
N ASN A 160 13.96 16.36 6.29
CA ASN A 160 13.04 17.39 5.77
C ASN A 160 12.15 16.92 4.60
N ARG A 161 11.73 15.65 4.61
CA ARG A 161 10.88 15.08 3.57
C ARG A 161 9.47 15.62 3.69
N ALA A 162 8.84 15.92 2.56
CA ALA A 162 7.43 16.28 2.54
C ALA A 162 6.59 15.01 2.72
N PHE A 163 5.71 14.98 3.73
CA PHE A 163 4.85 13.83 3.97
C PHE A 163 3.43 14.21 4.38
N ILE A 164 2.52 13.27 4.18
CA ILE A 164 1.14 13.31 4.67
C ILE A 164 0.86 12.03 5.44
N LEU A 165 0.04 12.14 6.49
CA LEU A 165 -0.47 10.96 7.21
C LEU A 165 -1.92 10.71 6.82
N VAL A 166 -2.24 9.47 6.46
CA VAL A 166 -3.59 9.07 6.02
C VAL A 166 -4.18 7.99 6.91
N SER A 167 -5.36 8.26 7.47
CA SER A 167 -6.04 7.33 8.37
C SER A 167 -7.00 6.41 7.63
N THR A 168 -7.18 5.19 8.15
CA THR A 168 -8.32 4.34 7.75
C THR A 168 -9.53 4.63 8.63
N TYR A 169 -10.69 4.06 8.30
CA TYR A 169 -11.82 4.05 9.20
C TYR A 169 -11.55 3.09 10.37
N ALA A 170 -11.39 3.64 11.56
CA ALA A 170 -11.34 2.87 12.80
C ALA A 170 -12.08 3.64 13.89
N SER A 171 -12.78 2.93 14.78
CA SER A 171 -13.66 3.53 15.80
C SER A 171 -12.93 4.55 16.67
N PHE A 172 -11.68 4.28 17.05
CA PHE A 172 -10.87 5.21 17.86
C PHE A 172 -10.49 6.48 17.09
N ILE A 173 -10.19 6.38 15.79
CA ILE A 173 -9.88 7.56 14.95
C ILE A 173 -11.15 8.38 14.73
N GLN A 174 -12.28 7.72 14.47
CA GLN A 174 -13.58 8.39 14.31
C GLN A 174 -14.04 9.10 15.58
N TYR A 175 -13.75 8.52 16.76
CA TYR A 175 -14.00 9.17 18.05
C TYR A 175 -13.31 10.52 18.13
N LEU A 176 -12.11 10.67 17.56
CA LEU A 176 -11.37 11.93 17.52
C LEU A 176 -11.94 12.97 16.54
N LYS A 177 -12.85 12.58 15.63
CA LYS A 177 -13.54 13.46 14.66
C LYS A 177 -12.57 14.25 13.78
N LEU A 178 -11.61 13.54 13.21
CA LEU A 178 -10.57 14.09 12.33
C LEU A 178 -11.00 14.07 10.86
N ASP A 179 -12.32 14.15 10.60
CA ASP A 179 -12.92 14.04 9.26
C ASP A 179 -12.41 15.09 8.27
N TYR A 180 -11.87 16.21 8.77
CA TYR A 180 -11.19 17.21 7.97
C TYR A 180 -10.01 16.62 7.19
N PHE A 181 -9.19 15.78 7.83
CA PHE A 181 -8.00 15.20 7.21
C PHE A 181 -8.33 14.15 6.15
N GLY A 182 -9.56 13.64 6.15
CA GLY A 182 -10.03 12.60 5.24
C GLY A 182 -9.62 11.20 5.71
N TYR A 183 -10.35 10.20 5.21
CA TYR A 183 -10.04 8.80 5.44
C TYR A 183 -9.74 8.13 4.11
N PHE A 184 -8.81 7.19 4.16
CA PHE A 184 -8.39 6.37 3.05
C PHE A 184 -8.35 4.92 3.52
N ASN A 185 -9.42 4.19 3.19
CA ASN A 185 -9.45 2.75 3.36
C ASN A 185 -8.59 2.12 2.26
N MET A 186 -7.75 1.17 2.64
CA MET A 186 -6.72 0.59 1.78
C MET A 186 -6.85 -0.93 1.74
N GLY A 187 -6.28 -1.55 0.71
CA GLY A 187 -6.17 -3.00 0.64
C GLY A 187 -5.00 -3.51 1.48
N PHE A 188 -4.68 -4.80 1.37
CA PHE A 188 -3.82 -5.52 2.33
C PHE A 188 -2.31 -5.26 2.21
N SER A 189 -1.87 -4.41 1.28
CA SER A 189 -0.45 -4.11 1.09
C SER A 189 -0.21 -2.74 0.48
N VAL A 190 1.05 -2.30 0.44
CA VAL A 190 1.43 -0.97 -0.06
C VAL A 190 1.13 -0.83 -1.55
N ALA A 191 1.19 -1.95 -2.28
CA ALA A 191 0.75 -2.00 -3.66
C ALA A 191 -0.75 -1.71 -3.81
N HIS A 192 -1.60 -2.26 -2.93
CA HIS A 192 -3.03 -1.95 -2.95
C HIS A 192 -3.27 -0.49 -2.57
N MET A 193 -2.51 0.03 -1.60
CA MET A 193 -2.55 1.44 -1.21
C MET A 193 -2.23 2.35 -2.41
N ASN A 194 -1.15 2.06 -3.12
CA ASN A 194 -0.77 2.76 -4.36
C ASN A 194 -1.89 2.67 -5.40
N PHE A 195 -2.41 1.47 -5.65
CA PHE A 195 -3.47 1.22 -6.62
C PHE A 195 -4.73 2.03 -6.32
N LEU A 196 -5.20 2.00 -5.07
CA LEU A 196 -6.41 2.74 -4.67
C LEU A 196 -6.21 4.27 -4.72
N LEU A 197 -5.01 4.77 -4.40
CA LEU A 197 -4.69 6.19 -4.55
C LEU A 197 -4.81 6.64 -6.02
N THR A 198 -4.43 5.80 -6.98
CA THR A 198 -4.57 6.16 -8.40
C THR A 198 -6.03 6.38 -8.79
N ILE A 199 -6.96 5.61 -8.23
CA ILE A 199 -8.40 5.77 -8.48
C ILE A 199 -8.89 7.11 -7.94
N HIS A 200 -8.51 7.44 -6.71
CA HIS A 200 -8.97 8.67 -6.04
C HIS A 200 -8.38 9.93 -6.69
N LEU A 201 -7.16 9.82 -7.23
CA LEU A 201 -6.50 10.86 -8.02
C LEU A 201 -6.92 10.88 -9.51
N LYS A 202 -7.84 10.00 -9.93
CA LYS A 202 -8.47 9.96 -11.27
C LYS A 202 -7.53 9.65 -12.44
N TYR A 203 -6.56 8.76 -12.23
CA TYR A 203 -5.81 8.17 -13.33
C TYR A 203 -6.71 7.24 -14.16
N LYS A 204 -6.45 7.15 -15.47
CA LYS A 204 -7.19 6.32 -16.42
C LYS A 204 -6.42 5.06 -16.82
N ASN A 205 -5.09 5.14 -16.83
CA ASN A 205 -4.20 4.03 -17.13
C ASN A 205 -3.29 3.77 -15.93
N ILE A 206 -3.23 2.53 -15.46
CA ILE A 206 -2.37 2.11 -14.35
C ILE A 206 -1.40 1.06 -14.89
N ILE A 207 -0.10 1.31 -14.80
CA ILE A 207 0.96 0.39 -15.22
C ILE A 207 1.60 -0.22 -13.98
N LEU A 208 1.60 -1.55 -13.88
CA LEU A 208 2.23 -2.27 -12.77
C LEU A 208 3.61 -2.78 -13.19
N ILE A 209 4.65 -2.41 -12.44
CA ILE A 209 6.00 -2.99 -12.57
C ILE A 209 6.53 -3.45 -11.20
N GLY A 210 7.29 -4.54 -11.19
CA GLY A 210 7.74 -5.18 -9.94
C GLY A 210 6.61 -5.73 -9.06
N GLN A 211 5.37 -5.81 -9.56
CA GLN A 211 4.23 -6.42 -8.87
C GLN A 211 4.16 -7.92 -9.19
N ASP A 212 5.20 -8.67 -8.83
CA ASP A 212 5.32 -10.07 -9.29
C ASP A 212 4.36 -11.03 -8.59
N LEU A 213 4.16 -10.86 -7.28
CA LEU A 213 3.35 -11.78 -6.45
C LEU A 213 3.76 -13.26 -6.62
N ALA A 214 5.04 -13.46 -6.93
CA ALA A 214 5.65 -14.74 -7.25
C ALA A 214 7.15 -14.66 -6.97
N TYR A 215 7.74 -15.80 -6.66
CA TYR A 215 9.19 -15.95 -6.54
C TYR A 215 9.84 -15.88 -7.92
N ALA A 216 11.07 -15.37 -7.98
CA ALA A 216 11.93 -15.56 -9.14
C ALA A 216 12.32 -17.03 -9.32
N LYS A 217 12.84 -17.39 -10.49
CA LYS A 217 13.27 -18.78 -10.79
C LYS A 217 14.36 -19.30 -9.85
N ASP A 218 15.16 -18.40 -9.28
CA ASP A 218 16.21 -18.69 -8.31
C ASP A 218 15.73 -18.57 -6.85
N GLY A 219 14.41 -18.46 -6.63
CA GLY A 219 13.80 -18.38 -5.30
C GLY A 219 13.81 -16.98 -4.67
N GLN A 220 14.37 -15.95 -5.34
CA GLN A 220 14.35 -14.59 -4.79
C GLN A 220 12.92 -14.08 -4.60
N THR A 221 12.70 -13.45 -3.45
CA THR A 221 11.39 -12.91 -3.04
C THR A 221 11.18 -11.47 -3.50
N HIS A 222 12.27 -10.71 -3.64
CA HIS A 222 12.27 -9.28 -3.93
C HIS A 222 13.39 -8.91 -4.92
N SER A 223 13.30 -7.69 -5.44
CA SER A 223 14.32 -7.10 -6.32
C SER A 223 15.68 -6.95 -5.65
N GLN A 224 16.75 -7.01 -6.46
CA GLN A 224 18.11 -6.74 -6.01
C GLN A 224 18.20 -5.34 -5.35
N GLY A 225 18.82 -5.29 -4.18
CA GLY A 225 18.96 -4.05 -3.40
C GLY A 225 17.89 -3.82 -2.33
N PHE A 226 16.94 -4.75 -2.18
CA PHE A 226 15.99 -4.78 -1.07
C PHE A 226 16.73 -4.96 0.27
N ILE A 227 16.52 -4.03 1.20
CA ILE A 227 17.31 -3.91 2.43
C ILE A 227 17.02 -5.00 3.48
N HIS A 228 15.91 -5.72 3.34
CA HIS A 228 15.50 -6.77 4.28
C HIS A 228 15.53 -8.18 3.67
N ALA A 229 16.31 -8.40 2.62
CA ALA A 229 16.39 -9.69 1.93
C ALA A 229 16.60 -10.88 2.91
N ASN A 230 17.43 -10.71 3.94
CA ASN A 230 17.74 -11.75 4.92
C ASN A 230 16.54 -12.22 5.77
N LEU A 231 15.51 -11.39 5.95
CA LEU A 231 14.31 -11.77 6.69
C LEU A 231 13.46 -12.79 5.93
N HIS A 232 13.69 -12.91 4.62
CA HIS A 232 12.97 -13.80 3.73
C HIS A 232 13.76 -15.06 3.38
N ASN A 233 14.89 -15.30 4.06
CA ASN A 233 15.66 -16.52 3.90
C ASN A 233 14.81 -17.72 4.37
N GLY A 234 14.62 -18.72 3.50
CA GLY A 234 13.79 -19.88 3.79
C GLY A 234 12.32 -19.75 3.36
N ASP A 235 11.87 -18.56 2.94
CA ASP A 235 10.48 -18.35 2.50
C ASP A 235 10.14 -19.21 1.28
N TYR A 236 11.05 -19.23 0.30
CA TYR A 236 10.89 -20.01 -0.91
C TYR A 236 10.79 -21.50 -0.61
N GLU A 237 11.72 -22.05 0.18
CA GLU A 237 11.74 -23.46 0.57
C GLU A 237 10.51 -23.83 1.39
N ARG A 238 10.03 -22.93 2.26
CA ARG A 238 8.81 -23.13 3.03
C ARG A 238 7.60 -23.25 2.11
N ASP A 239 7.50 -22.45 1.06
CA ASP A 239 6.31 -22.32 0.22
C ASP A 239 6.35 -23.16 -1.06
N LEU A 240 7.53 -23.71 -1.40
CA LEU A 240 7.78 -24.49 -2.60
C LEU A 240 6.73 -25.59 -2.80
N ASP A 241 6.10 -25.58 -3.98
CA ASP A 241 5.05 -26.52 -4.41
C ASP A 241 3.76 -26.52 -3.57
N LYS A 242 3.66 -25.66 -2.55
CA LYS A 242 2.44 -25.46 -1.77
C LYS A 242 1.53 -24.40 -2.40
N PHE A 243 2.14 -23.34 -2.95
CA PHE A 243 1.42 -22.24 -3.55
C PHE A 243 1.98 -21.93 -4.93
N SER A 244 1.15 -22.05 -5.95
CA SER A 244 1.50 -21.69 -7.33
C SER A 244 0.32 -21.05 -8.04
N THR A 245 0.62 -20.30 -9.08
CA THR A 245 -0.38 -19.63 -9.91
C THR A 245 0.04 -19.59 -11.37
N THR A 246 -0.89 -19.21 -12.25
CA THR A 246 -0.60 -19.00 -13.67
C THR A 246 0.48 -17.94 -13.86
N ALA A 247 1.49 -18.26 -14.65
CA ALA A 247 2.56 -17.33 -14.99
C ALA A 247 2.04 -16.19 -15.88
N TYR A 248 2.70 -15.02 -15.81
CA TYR A 248 2.53 -13.95 -16.80
C TYR A 248 2.56 -14.51 -18.23
N GLY A 249 1.61 -14.09 -19.07
CA GLY A 249 1.46 -14.57 -20.45
C GLY A 249 0.67 -15.88 -20.57
N GLY A 250 0.21 -16.47 -19.46
CA GLY A 250 -0.68 -17.63 -19.45
C GLY A 250 0.00 -19.00 -19.63
N ASN A 251 1.31 -19.02 -19.86
CA ASN A 251 2.05 -20.24 -20.17
C ASN A 251 2.75 -20.79 -18.92
N GLY A 252 2.16 -21.83 -18.33
CA GLY A 252 2.74 -22.53 -17.17
C GLY A 252 2.40 -21.87 -15.84
N LYS A 253 3.18 -22.23 -14.81
CA LYS A 253 2.97 -21.78 -13.43
C LYS A 253 4.23 -21.15 -12.86
N VAL A 254 4.04 -20.24 -11.91
CA VAL A 254 5.08 -19.67 -11.04
C VAL A 254 4.78 -20.00 -9.59
N GLN A 255 5.84 -20.19 -8.80
CA GLN A 255 5.74 -20.38 -7.36
C GLN A 255 5.36 -19.05 -6.70
N SER A 256 4.52 -19.13 -5.66
CA SER A 256 4.00 -17.98 -4.93
C SER A 256 3.91 -18.34 -3.44
N SER A 257 3.28 -17.49 -2.64
CA SER A 257 3.05 -17.73 -1.21
C SER A 257 1.55 -17.63 -0.90
N GLU A 258 1.17 -18.04 0.32
CA GLU A 258 -0.20 -17.85 0.80
C GLU A 258 -0.60 -16.38 0.77
N ILE A 259 0.26 -15.50 1.31
CA ILE A 259 -0.01 -14.08 1.44
C ILE A 259 -0.05 -13.38 0.07
N TRP A 260 0.82 -13.75 -0.87
CA TRP A 260 0.78 -13.21 -2.22
C TRP A 260 -0.40 -13.71 -3.03
N THR A 261 -0.90 -14.91 -2.73
CA THR A 261 -2.16 -15.42 -3.30
C THR A 261 -3.34 -14.60 -2.79
N LEU A 262 -3.40 -14.31 -1.48
CA LEU A 262 -4.40 -13.40 -0.91
C LEU A 262 -4.31 -12.00 -1.54
N PHE A 263 -3.11 -11.45 -1.66
CA PHE A 263 -2.90 -10.14 -2.27
C PHE A 263 -3.34 -10.13 -3.73
N ARG A 264 -2.98 -11.15 -4.52
CA ARG A 264 -3.39 -11.26 -5.92
C ARG A 264 -4.91 -11.24 -6.05
N HIS A 265 -5.63 -12.10 -5.32
CA HIS A 265 -7.09 -12.18 -5.42
C HIS A 265 -7.78 -10.85 -5.04
N ASN A 266 -7.26 -10.13 -4.05
CA ASN A 266 -7.80 -8.83 -3.69
C ASN A 266 -7.49 -7.77 -4.75
N PHE A 267 -6.27 -7.77 -5.30
CA PHE A 267 -5.90 -6.90 -6.43
C PHE A 267 -6.81 -7.13 -7.64
N GLU A 268 -7.07 -8.39 -8.00
CA GLU A 268 -7.94 -8.77 -9.13
C GLU A 268 -9.38 -8.29 -8.90
N LYS A 269 -9.91 -8.44 -7.68
CA LYS A 269 -11.21 -7.89 -7.30
C LYS A 269 -11.26 -6.37 -7.46
N ASP A 270 -10.24 -5.66 -6.99
CA ASP A 270 -10.14 -4.21 -7.13
C ASP A 270 -10.04 -3.80 -8.60
N ILE A 271 -9.21 -4.48 -9.40
CA ILE A 271 -9.07 -4.24 -10.85
C ILE A 271 -10.41 -4.38 -11.57
N VAL A 272 -11.14 -5.47 -11.33
CA VAL A 272 -12.46 -5.69 -11.95
C VAL A 272 -13.44 -4.60 -11.52
N ASN A 273 -13.48 -4.27 -10.23
CA ASN A 273 -14.37 -3.22 -9.72
C ASN A 273 -14.10 -1.88 -10.40
N ILE A 274 -12.84 -1.49 -10.55
CA ILE A 274 -12.51 -0.16 -11.07
C ILE A 274 -12.68 -0.06 -12.58
N LYS A 275 -12.45 -1.16 -13.29
CA LYS A 275 -12.72 -1.23 -14.73
C LYS A 275 -14.20 -1.02 -15.01
N MET A 276 -15.07 -1.64 -14.21
CA MET A 276 -16.52 -1.53 -14.37
C MET A 276 -17.07 -0.17 -13.92
N ASN A 277 -16.60 0.35 -12.78
CA ASN A 277 -17.21 1.53 -12.14
C ASN A 277 -16.53 2.86 -12.51
N TYR A 278 -15.27 2.83 -12.93
CA TYR A 278 -14.46 4.03 -13.20
C TYR A 278 -13.80 4.04 -14.58
N HIS A 279 -13.98 2.99 -15.39
CA HIS A 279 -13.40 2.84 -16.73
C HIS A 279 -11.87 2.98 -16.76
N ILE A 280 -11.22 2.54 -15.69
CA ILE A 280 -9.77 2.54 -15.56
C ILE A 280 -9.20 1.26 -16.16
N THR A 281 -8.13 1.37 -16.94
CA THR A 281 -7.41 0.23 -17.52
C THR A 281 -6.12 -0.03 -16.77
N THR A 282 -5.94 -1.27 -16.31
CA THR A 282 -4.72 -1.71 -15.62
C THR A 282 -3.89 -2.60 -16.52
N TYR A 283 -2.61 -2.27 -16.67
CA TYR A 283 -1.63 -3.01 -17.45
C TYR A 283 -0.67 -3.73 -16.52
N ASN A 284 -0.58 -5.05 -16.69
CA ASN A 284 0.44 -5.83 -16.02
C ASN A 284 1.70 -5.84 -16.89
N CYS A 285 2.79 -5.25 -16.39
CA CYS A 285 4.09 -5.20 -17.07
C CYS A 285 5.18 -5.97 -16.28
N THR A 286 4.76 -6.96 -15.48
CA THR A 286 5.63 -7.77 -14.61
C THR A 286 6.02 -9.09 -15.27
N GLU A 287 6.65 -9.00 -16.44
CA GLU A 287 7.13 -10.17 -17.17
C GLU A 287 7.99 -11.08 -16.26
N GLY A 288 7.53 -12.30 -15.99
CA GLY A 288 8.19 -13.24 -15.08
C GLY A 288 7.53 -13.40 -13.71
N GLY A 289 6.55 -12.56 -13.38
CA GLY A 289 5.68 -12.71 -12.21
C GLY A 289 4.43 -13.55 -12.47
N ALA A 290 3.46 -13.43 -11.57
CA ALA A 290 2.13 -13.99 -11.69
C ALA A 290 1.29 -13.26 -12.74
N ARG A 291 0.40 -14.00 -13.40
CA ARG A 291 -0.75 -13.43 -14.08
C ARG A 291 -1.66 -12.80 -13.02
N ILE A 292 -2.12 -11.58 -13.29
CA ILE A 292 -3.09 -10.87 -12.44
C ILE A 292 -4.36 -10.69 -13.29
N GLU A 293 -5.40 -11.43 -12.97
CA GLU A 293 -6.65 -11.42 -13.74
C GLU A 293 -7.32 -10.04 -13.77
N GLY A 294 -7.95 -9.74 -14.91
CA GLY A 294 -8.57 -8.44 -15.18
C GLY A 294 -7.60 -7.37 -15.71
N THR A 295 -6.28 -7.57 -15.61
CA THR A 295 -5.28 -6.71 -16.26
C THR A 295 -5.10 -7.02 -17.75
N ILE A 296 -4.48 -6.09 -18.48
CA ILE A 296 -3.95 -6.32 -19.83
C ILE A 296 -2.44 -6.57 -19.70
N GLU A 297 -1.98 -7.76 -20.06
CA GLU A 297 -0.55 -8.08 -20.08
C GLU A 297 0.13 -7.44 -21.29
N LYS A 298 1.14 -6.60 -21.04
CA LYS A 298 1.95 -5.93 -22.07
C LYS A 298 3.39 -5.78 -21.58
N PRO A 299 4.41 -5.88 -22.47
CA PRO A 299 5.77 -5.49 -22.12
C PRO A 299 5.82 -4.04 -21.64
N PHE A 300 6.68 -3.73 -20.66
CA PHE A 300 6.76 -2.36 -20.12
C PHE A 300 7.10 -1.33 -21.20
N LEU A 301 7.97 -1.69 -22.16
CA LEU A 301 8.30 -0.83 -23.30
C LEU A 301 7.07 -0.44 -24.11
N TRP A 302 6.17 -1.39 -24.36
CA TRP A 302 4.93 -1.12 -25.08
C TRP A 302 4.08 -0.10 -24.31
N ALA A 303 3.94 -0.26 -23.00
CA ALA A 303 3.18 0.67 -22.18
C ALA A 303 3.81 2.07 -22.19
N CYS A 304 5.13 2.16 -22.10
CA CYS A 304 5.84 3.43 -22.23
C CYS A 304 5.61 4.12 -23.58
N GLU A 305 5.77 3.39 -24.69
CA GLU A 305 5.65 3.96 -26.04
C GLU A 305 4.22 4.35 -26.42
N ASN A 306 3.22 3.64 -25.89
CA ASN A 306 1.81 3.83 -26.28
C ASN A 306 1.01 4.67 -25.30
N LEU A 307 1.43 4.80 -24.04
CA LEU A 307 0.67 5.51 -22.99
C LEU A 307 1.39 6.76 -22.46
N LEU A 308 2.68 6.94 -22.75
CA LEU A 308 3.52 8.03 -22.22
C LEU A 308 4.08 8.88 -23.37
N ASP A 309 3.21 9.57 -24.08
CA ASP A 309 3.57 10.41 -25.23
C ASP A 309 4.19 11.76 -24.81
N LYS A 310 3.66 12.37 -23.76
CA LYS A 310 4.00 13.73 -23.31
C LYS A 310 4.68 13.77 -21.94
N ASP A 311 5.55 14.74 -21.75
CA ASP A 311 6.09 15.07 -20.43
C ASP A 311 5.01 15.70 -19.55
N LEU A 312 5.04 15.35 -18.26
CA LEU A 312 4.20 15.96 -17.25
C LEU A 312 4.84 17.25 -16.74
N ASN A 313 4.01 18.21 -16.34
CA ASN A 313 4.47 19.42 -15.66
C ASN A 313 4.88 19.08 -14.22
N LYS A 314 6.14 18.67 -14.06
CA LYS A 314 6.76 18.36 -12.76
C LYS A 314 7.73 19.49 -12.34
N PRO A 315 7.88 19.78 -11.03
CA PRO A 315 7.19 19.14 -9.92
C PRO A 315 5.69 19.51 -9.85
N PHE A 316 4.88 18.61 -9.29
CA PHE A 316 3.46 18.88 -9.08
C PHE A 316 3.25 19.97 -8.04
N GLU A 317 2.05 20.56 -8.05
CA GLU A 317 1.66 21.60 -7.11
C GLU A 317 1.97 21.18 -5.65
N LYS A 318 2.59 22.11 -4.93
CA LYS A 318 2.97 21.92 -3.53
C LYS A 318 1.72 21.80 -2.67
N LEU A 319 1.76 20.89 -1.71
CA LEU A 319 0.69 20.69 -0.75
C LEU A 319 0.97 21.57 0.47
N GLU A 320 -0.03 22.33 0.91
CA GLU A 320 0.12 23.23 2.05
C GLU A 320 -0.57 22.68 3.30
N PRO A 321 0.03 22.84 4.49
CA PRO A 321 -0.60 22.47 5.73
C PRO A 321 -1.70 23.47 6.11
N LEU A 322 -2.44 23.12 7.16
CA LEU A 322 -3.39 24.03 7.79
C LEU A 322 -2.71 25.31 8.29
N SER A 323 -3.44 26.42 8.32
CA SER A 323 -2.99 27.62 9.07
C SER A 323 -2.76 27.30 10.55
N LEU A 324 -1.81 27.98 11.20
CA LEU A 324 -1.50 27.77 12.62
C LEU A 324 -2.73 27.87 13.54
N ASN A 325 -3.62 28.82 13.27
CA ASN A 325 -4.87 28.96 14.03
C ASN A 325 -5.77 27.71 13.91
N LYS A 326 -5.86 27.13 12.72
CA LYS A 326 -6.62 25.89 12.50
C LYS A 326 -5.94 24.68 13.15
N GLN A 327 -4.62 24.61 13.11
CA GLN A 327 -3.86 23.56 13.83
C GLN A 327 -4.14 23.63 15.34
N ASN A 328 -4.06 24.82 15.95
CA ASN A 328 -4.37 25.04 17.36
C ASN A 328 -5.81 24.67 17.73
N GLU A 329 -6.78 24.98 16.86
CA GLU A 329 -8.18 24.56 17.05
C GLU A 329 -8.32 23.03 17.15
N PHE A 330 -7.60 22.28 16.29
CA PHE A 330 -7.60 20.81 16.36
C PHE A 330 -6.91 20.29 17.62
N TYR A 331 -5.77 20.85 18.01
CA TYR A 331 -5.08 20.46 19.24
C TYR A 331 -5.96 20.62 20.48
N LEU A 332 -6.63 21.77 20.63
CA LEU A 332 -7.53 22.01 21.77
C LEU A 332 -8.67 20.99 21.81
N ARG A 333 -9.28 20.68 20.65
CA ARG A 333 -10.34 19.66 20.56
C ARG A 333 -9.85 18.27 20.95
N LEU A 334 -8.62 17.91 20.55
CA LEU A 334 -8.02 16.63 20.90
C LEU A 334 -7.71 16.53 22.38
N ILE A 335 -7.13 17.58 22.99
CA ILE A 335 -6.83 17.63 24.43
C ILE A 335 -8.11 17.37 25.23
N ILE A 336 -9.22 18.04 24.89
CA ILE A 336 -10.51 17.82 25.55
C ILE A 336 -10.98 16.36 25.45
N LYS A 337 -10.76 15.70 24.31
CA LYS A 337 -11.13 14.29 24.12
C LYS A 337 -10.23 13.35 24.91
N PHE A 338 -8.92 13.60 24.92
CA PHE A 338 -7.98 12.78 25.68
C PHE A 338 -8.23 12.87 27.19
N ILE A 339 -8.53 14.07 27.72
CA ILE A 339 -8.92 14.23 29.14
C ILE A 339 -10.16 13.36 29.46
N LYS A 340 -11.16 13.33 28.58
CA LYS A 340 -12.35 12.49 28.77
C LYS A 340 -11.99 10.99 28.79
N VAL A 341 -11.11 10.55 27.90
CA VAL A 341 -10.66 9.15 27.86
C VAL A 341 -9.87 8.80 29.14
N LEU A 342 -8.96 9.66 29.58
CA LEU A 342 -8.17 9.45 30.81
C LEU A 342 -9.07 9.29 32.04
N ASN A 343 -10.11 10.13 32.18
CA ASN A 343 -11.07 10.02 33.28
C ASN A 343 -11.81 8.67 33.26
N ILE A 344 -12.16 8.15 32.07
CA ILE A 344 -12.81 6.84 31.93
C ILE A 344 -11.85 5.72 32.34
N VAL A 345 -10.60 5.79 31.89
CA VAL A 345 -9.57 4.80 32.22
C VAL A 345 -9.35 4.76 33.73
N GLU A 346 -9.23 5.92 34.39
CA GLU A 346 -9.08 6.01 35.85
C GLU A 346 -10.25 5.34 36.60
N ILE A 347 -11.49 5.61 36.20
CA ILE A 347 -12.68 4.98 36.78
C ILE A 347 -12.64 3.46 36.60
N LEU A 348 -12.31 2.97 35.40
CA LEU A 348 -12.23 1.53 35.12
C LEU A 348 -11.12 0.85 35.94
N THR A 349 -9.96 1.49 36.07
CA THR A 349 -8.86 0.99 36.92
C THR A 349 -9.32 0.85 38.38
N ILE A 350 -10.02 1.85 38.94
CA ILE A 350 -10.56 1.78 40.30
C ILE A 350 -11.57 0.62 40.44
N ILE A 351 -12.44 0.41 39.44
CA ILE A 351 -13.42 -0.70 39.45
C ILE A 351 -12.69 -2.05 39.45
N LEU A 352 -11.71 -2.25 38.56
CA LEU A 352 -10.94 -3.49 38.47
C LEU A 352 -10.17 -3.79 39.75
N LEU A 353 -9.53 -2.78 40.36
CA LEU A 353 -8.85 -2.92 41.65
C LEU A 353 -9.82 -3.36 42.75
N LYS A 354 -11.05 -2.82 42.79
CA LYS A 354 -12.09 -3.26 43.74
C LYS A 354 -12.53 -4.71 43.53
N PHE A 355 -12.53 -5.20 42.30
CA PHE A 355 -12.82 -6.60 42.00
C PHE A 355 -11.68 -7.54 42.39
N MET A 356 -10.43 -7.12 42.26
CA MET A 356 -9.26 -7.94 42.62
C MET A 356 -9.05 -8.09 44.15
N ILE A 357 -9.57 -7.15 44.94
CA ILE A 357 -9.43 -7.14 46.41
C ILE A 357 -10.60 -7.91 47.10
N LYS A 358 -11.58 -8.39 46.32
CA LYS A 358 -12.64 -9.30 46.78
C LYS A 358 -12.34 -10.71 46.34
#